data_AF-A0A198YMX7-F1
#
_entry.id   AF-A0A198YMX7-F1
#
_cell.length_a   1.000
_cell.length_b   1.000
_cell.length_c   1.000
_cell.angle_alpha   90.00
_cell.angle_beta   90.00
_cell.angle_gamma   90.00
#
_symmetry.space_group_name_H-M   'P 1'
#
loop_
_entity.id
_entity.type
_entity.pdbx_description
1 polymer ?
#
loop_
_entity_poly.entity_id
_entity_poly.type
_entity_poly.pdbx_seq_one_letter_code
_entity_poly.pdbx_strand_id
1 'polypeptide(L)'
;MCDPLSMLGFTVGALQQGLSYQAEKTAAEQQNQLYKENAARANQNARDQMFQTQQRMLQEQEKGAAEKMDTVREAREAKATATVAAGEAGVSGLSVDALLAEFDGRAAAANDRTDQNTEWTLSQLNNEMKGIRANAEDRINSVQRAAAPSFFNTGLKIAGVGLDSYNGFQVREAEAQRRR
;
A
#
# COMPACT_ATOMS: atom_id res chain seq x y z
N MET A 1 -45.11 -36.40 34.22
CA MET A 1 -45.44 -36.59 32.80
C MET A 1 -44.45 -35.73 32.03
N CYS A 2 -43.41 -36.33 31.45
CA CYS A 2 -42.38 -35.60 30.70
C CYS A 2 -42.94 -35.22 29.33
N ASP A 3 -42.96 -33.93 29.03
CA ASP A 3 -43.44 -33.37 27.79
C ASP A 3 -42.37 -33.58 26.69
N PRO A 4 -42.68 -34.23 25.54
CA PRO A 4 -41.71 -34.49 24.47
C PRO A 4 -41.09 -33.21 23.88
N LEU A 5 -41.70 -32.04 24.10
CA LEU A 5 -41.12 -30.73 23.73
C LEU A 5 -39.93 -30.33 24.61
N SER A 6 -39.89 -30.73 25.88
CA SER A 6 -38.76 -30.40 26.77
C SER A 6 -37.53 -31.28 26.53
N MET A 7 -37.72 -32.47 25.95
CA MET A 7 -36.63 -33.39 25.60
C MET A 7 -36.07 -33.16 24.18
N LEU A 8 -36.82 -32.45 23.33
CA LEU A 8 -36.34 -31.99 22.01
C LEU A 8 -35.38 -30.79 22.10
N GLY A 9 -35.40 -30.04 23.21
CA GLY A 9 -34.48 -28.92 23.42
C GLY A 9 -33.03 -29.32 23.74
N PHE A 10 -32.80 -30.58 24.14
CA PHE A 10 -31.47 -31.05 24.59
C PHE A 10 -30.75 -31.93 23.55
N THR A 11 -31.45 -32.45 22.54
CA THR A 11 -30.86 -33.34 21.51
C THR A 11 -30.47 -32.62 20.22
N VAL A 12 -31.01 -31.43 19.97
CA VAL A 12 -30.69 -30.64 18.76
C VAL A 12 -29.31 -29.97 18.84
N GLY A 13 -28.81 -29.68 20.05
CA GLY A 13 -27.53 -28.97 20.24
C GLY A 13 -26.28 -29.79 19.89
N ALA A 14 -26.32 -31.12 20.01
CA ALA A 14 -25.15 -31.98 19.74
C ALA A 14 -25.07 -32.44 18.28
N LEU A 15 -26.21 -32.66 17.61
CA LEU A 15 -26.22 -33.04 16.19
C LEU A 15 -25.86 -31.85 15.27
N GLN A 16 -26.25 -30.62 15.64
CA GLN A 16 -25.87 -29.42 14.90
C GLN A 16 -24.37 -29.11 14.98
N GLN A 17 -23.65 -29.57 16.00
CA GLN A 17 -22.20 -29.32 16.14
C GLN A 17 -21.34 -30.09 15.13
N GLY A 18 -21.76 -31.30 14.73
CA GLY A 18 -21.05 -32.09 13.71
C GLY A 18 -21.23 -31.54 12.29
N LEU A 19 -22.43 -31.04 11.97
CA LEU A 19 -22.72 -30.38 10.70
C LEU A 19 -22.16 -28.96 10.64
N SER A 20 -22.15 -28.23 11.76
CA SER A 20 -21.59 -26.88 11.82
C SER A 20 -20.07 -26.87 11.62
N TYR A 21 -19.33 -27.87 12.09
CA TYR A 21 -17.88 -27.95 11.89
C TYR A 21 -17.48 -28.11 10.41
N GLN A 22 -18.19 -28.95 9.65
CA GLN A 22 -17.96 -29.07 8.19
C GLN A 22 -18.39 -27.81 7.43
N ALA A 23 -19.48 -27.17 7.85
CA ALA A 23 -19.91 -25.89 7.28
C ALA A 23 -18.91 -24.76 7.56
N GLU A 24 -18.40 -24.66 8.79
CA GLU A 24 -17.38 -23.68 9.21
C GLU A 24 -16.05 -23.90 8.47
N LYS A 25 -15.63 -25.16 8.27
CA LYS A 25 -14.42 -25.48 7.52
C LYS A 25 -14.54 -25.05 6.05
N THR A 26 -15.66 -25.39 5.40
CA THR A 26 -15.93 -24.99 4.00
C THR A 26 -16.01 -23.46 3.86
N ALA A 27 -16.66 -22.78 4.81
CA ALA A 27 -16.73 -21.32 4.83
C ALA A 27 -15.35 -20.67 5.03
N ALA A 28 -14.52 -21.23 5.91
CA ALA A 28 -13.15 -20.76 6.14
C ALA A 28 -12.25 -20.97 4.91
N GLU A 29 -12.40 -22.09 4.20
CA GLU A 29 -11.69 -22.37 2.95
C GLU A 29 -12.09 -21.38 1.86
N GLN A 30 -13.39 -21.12 1.67
CA GLN A 30 -13.88 -20.12 0.72
C GLN A 30 -13.37 -18.71 1.04
N GLN A 31 -13.40 -18.30 2.31
CA GLN A 31 -12.90 -16.99 2.72
C GLN A 31 -11.38 -16.85 2.51
N ASN A 32 -10.62 -17.91 2.78
CA ASN A 32 -9.19 -17.94 2.50
C ASN A 32 -8.88 -17.94 0.99
N GLN A 33 -9.74 -18.51 0.16
CA GLN A 33 -9.62 -18.45 -1.30
C GLN A 33 -9.84 -17.02 -1.81
N LEU A 34 -10.90 -16.34 -1.33
CA LEU A 34 -11.16 -14.93 -1.65
C LEU A 34 -10.01 -14.02 -1.21
N TYR A 35 -9.41 -14.27 -0.05
CA TYR A 35 -8.21 -13.57 0.40
C TYR A 35 -7.04 -13.76 -0.56
N LYS A 36 -6.74 -15.00 -0.98
CA LYS A 36 -5.65 -15.29 -1.92
C LYS A 36 -5.85 -14.59 -3.27
N GLU A 37 -7.08 -14.63 -3.80
CA GLU A 37 -7.43 -13.97 -5.06
C GLU A 37 -7.33 -12.45 -4.96
N ASN A 38 -7.81 -11.87 -3.86
CA ASN A 38 -7.66 -10.44 -3.58
C ASN A 38 -6.18 -10.06 -3.51
N ALA A 39 -5.37 -10.84 -2.78
CA ALA A 39 -3.95 -10.58 -2.63
C ALA A 39 -3.18 -10.72 -3.95
N ALA A 40 -3.52 -11.70 -4.78
CA ALA A 40 -2.92 -11.85 -6.11
C ALA A 40 -3.22 -10.61 -6.99
N ARG A 41 -4.48 -10.17 -7.03
CA ARG A 41 -4.91 -8.98 -7.78
C ARG A 41 -4.31 -7.69 -7.24
N ALA A 42 -4.26 -7.52 -5.93
CA ALA A 42 -3.66 -6.35 -5.29
C ALA A 42 -2.17 -6.24 -5.62
N ASN A 43 -1.43 -7.35 -5.53
CA ASN A 43 -0.01 -7.40 -5.90
C ASN A 43 0.22 -7.18 -7.40
N GLN A 44 -0.64 -7.72 -8.27
CA GLN A 44 -0.55 -7.48 -9.70
C GLN A 44 -0.74 -6.01 -10.04
N ASN A 45 -1.81 -5.39 -9.53
CA ASN A 45 -2.06 -3.96 -9.73
C ASN A 45 -0.91 -3.10 -9.19
N ALA A 46 -0.37 -3.44 -8.03
CA ALA A 46 0.76 -2.73 -7.45
C ALA A 46 2.01 -2.81 -8.33
N ARG A 47 2.31 -3.98 -8.89
CA ARG A 47 3.42 -4.16 -9.85
C ARG A 47 3.24 -3.32 -11.10
N ASP A 48 2.03 -3.32 -11.67
CA ASP A 48 1.73 -2.54 -12.87
C ASP A 48 1.88 -1.03 -12.62
N GLN A 49 1.37 -0.54 -11.49
CA GLN A 49 1.53 0.86 -11.07
C GLN A 49 2.98 1.24 -10.79
N MET A 50 3.76 0.34 -10.17
CA MET A 50 5.20 0.56 -9.96
C MET A 50 5.96 0.62 -11.29
N PHE A 51 5.64 -0.26 -12.23
CA PHE A 51 6.24 -0.24 -13.56
C PHE A 51 5.93 1.08 -14.29
N GLN A 52 4.67 1.51 -14.29
CA GLN A 52 4.28 2.82 -14.85
C GLN A 52 5.01 3.98 -14.18
N THR A 53 5.18 3.94 -12.86
CA THR A 53 5.91 4.96 -12.10
C THR A 53 7.40 4.95 -12.46
N GLN A 54 8.00 3.78 -12.65
CA GLN A 54 9.37 3.65 -13.11
C GLN A 54 9.56 4.20 -14.53
N GLN A 55 8.61 3.94 -15.44
CA GLN A 55 8.64 4.54 -16.77
C GLN A 55 8.57 6.07 -16.71
N ARG A 56 7.74 6.64 -15.81
CA ARG A 56 7.72 8.09 -15.57
C ARG A 56 9.06 8.62 -15.04
N MET A 57 9.73 7.89 -14.13
CA MET A 57 11.06 8.27 -13.64
C MET A 57 12.10 8.30 -14.76
N LEU A 58 12.04 7.38 -15.72
CA LEU A 58 12.93 7.38 -16.88
C LEU A 58 12.65 8.56 -17.80
N GLN A 59 11.37 8.83 -18.10
CA GLN A 59 10.96 9.98 -18.91
C GLN A 59 11.41 11.30 -18.30
N GLU A 60 11.28 11.46 -16.98
CA GLU A 60 11.70 12.69 -16.30
C GLU A 60 13.23 12.89 -16.35
N GLN A 61 14.00 11.80 -16.21
CA GLN A 61 15.46 11.87 -16.38
C GLN A 61 15.85 12.21 -17.82
N GLU A 62 15.22 11.59 -18.81
CA GLU A 62 15.46 11.89 -20.23
C GLU A 62 15.11 13.34 -20.55
N LYS A 63 13.98 13.84 -20.03
CA LYS A 63 13.56 15.23 -20.18
C LYS A 63 14.56 16.19 -19.55
N GLY A 64 14.97 15.96 -18.30
CA GLY A 64 15.98 16.79 -17.63
C GLY A 64 17.31 16.78 -18.38
N ALA A 65 17.74 15.63 -18.90
CA ALA A 65 18.95 15.53 -19.72
C ALA A 65 18.83 16.31 -21.04
N ALA A 66 17.69 16.24 -21.73
CA ALA A 66 17.44 16.99 -22.95
C ALA A 66 17.45 18.50 -22.70
N GLU A 67 16.74 18.98 -21.66
CA GLU A 67 16.72 20.40 -21.27
C GLU A 67 18.13 20.95 -20.97
N LYS A 68 18.99 20.15 -20.33
CA LYS A 68 20.39 20.53 -20.08
C LYS A 68 21.20 20.63 -21.36
N MET A 69 20.99 19.72 -22.31
CA MET A 69 21.67 19.77 -23.62
C MET A 69 21.25 21.00 -24.41
N ASP A 70 19.96 21.33 -24.40
CA ASP A 70 19.42 22.53 -25.05
C ASP A 70 19.99 23.81 -24.41
N THR A 71 20.05 23.87 -23.09
CA THR A 71 20.66 24.99 -22.34
C THR A 71 22.12 25.21 -22.73
N VAL A 72 22.91 24.13 -22.80
CA VAL A 72 24.32 24.22 -23.21
C VAL A 72 24.44 24.65 -24.67
N ARG A 73 23.53 24.19 -25.54
CA ARG A 73 23.51 24.58 -26.95
C ARG A 73 23.20 26.06 -27.11
N GLU A 74 22.17 26.56 -26.44
CA GLU A 74 21.80 27.99 -26.45
C GLU A 74 22.96 28.87 -25.96
N ALA A 75 23.60 28.48 -24.86
CA ALA A 75 24.76 29.21 -24.35
C ALA A 75 25.93 29.24 -25.33
N ARG A 76 26.18 28.15 -26.07
CA ARG A 76 27.20 28.11 -27.13
C ARG A 76 26.84 29.01 -28.31
N GLU A 77 25.58 29.00 -28.73
CA GLU A 77 25.09 29.86 -29.82
C GLU A 77 25.19 31.35 -29.43
N ALA A 78 24.83 31.70 -28.19
CA ALA A 78 24.98 33.04 -27.64
C ALA A 78 26.46 33.47 -27.57
N LYS A 79 27.34 32.57 -27.11
CA LYS A 79 28.79 32.83 -27.07
C LYS A 79 29.38 33.04 -28.46
N ALA A 80 29.01 32.21 -29.44
CA ALA A 80 29.47 32.35 -30.81
C ALA A 80 29.03 33.71 -31.40
N THR A 81 27.75 34.07 -31.20
CA THR A 81 27.21 35.36 -31.64
C THR A 81 27.92 36.54 -30.99
N ALA A 82 28.13 36.50 -29.67
CA ALA A 82 28.85 37.53 -28.94
C ALA A 82 30.31 37.65 -29.38
N THR A 83 30.97 36.53 -29.68
CA THR A 83 32.36 36.50 -30.17
C THR A 83 32.48 37.13 -31.56
N VAL A 84 31.57 36.79 -32.49
CA VAL A 84 31.54 37.39 -33.83
C VAL A 84 31.27 38.89 -33.75
N ALA A 85 30.26 39.30 -32.98
CA ALA A 85 29.91 40.71 -32.82
C ALA A 85 31.06 41.53 -32.20
N ALA A 86 31.75 40.97 -31.20
CA ALA A 86 32.93 41.61 -30.60
C ALA A 86 34.06 41.76 -31.64
N GLY A 87 34.31 40.73 -32.45
CA GLY A 87 35.29 40.75 -33.53
C GLY A 87 34.96 41.79 -34.61
N GLU A 88 33.71 41.86 -35.05
CA GLU A 88 33.23 42.85 -36.04
C GLU A 88 33.28 44.28 -35.50
N ALA A 89 33.02 44.48 -34.20
CA ALA A 89 33.11 45.77 -33.54
C ALA A 89 34.55 46.18 -33.16
N GLY A 90 35.54 45.30 -33.35
CA GLY A 90 36.92 45.51 -32.92
C GLY A 90 37.09 45.59 -31.39
N VAL A 91 36.12 45.09 -30.63
CA VAL A 91 36.14 45.07 -29.16
C VAL A 91 36.74 43.74 -28.70
N SER A 92 37.77 43.81 -27.87
CA SER A 92 38.46 42.63 -27.33
C SER A 92 38.93 42.88 -25.90
N GLY A 93 39.36 41.81 -25.23
CA GLY A 93 39.91 41.87 -23.88
C GLY A 93 38.93 41.44 -22.79
N LEU A 94 39.27 41.77 -21.54
CA LEU A 94 38.67 41.20 -20.34
C LEU A 94 37.14 41.32 -20.26
N SER A 95 36.56 42.38 -20.82
CA SER A 95 35.10 42.58 -20.84
C SER A 95 34.38 41.57 -21.74
N VAL A 96 34.97 41.19 -22.87
CA VAL A 96 34.43 40.15 -23.76
C VAL A 96 34.57 38.79 -23.11
N ASP A 97 35.73 38.50 -22.51
CA ASP A 97 35.97 37.24 -21.78
C ASP A 97 35.00 37.08 -20.60
N ALA A 98 34.75 38.15 -19.85
CA ALA A 98 33.78 38.17 -18.75
C ALA A 98 32.35 37.90 -19.25
N LEU A 99 31.94 38.50 -20.37
CA LEU A 99 30.63 38.25 -21.00
C LEU A 99 30.50 36.78 -21.44
N LEU A 100 31.54 36.22 -22.06
CA LEU A 100 31.53 34.81 -22.48
C LEU A 100 31.48 33.85 -21.29
N ALA A 101 32.18 34.17 -20.21
CA ALA A 101 32.12 33.43 -18.95
C ALA A 101 30.75 33.55 -18.28
N GLU A 102 30.08 34.70 -18.39
CA GLU A 102 28.72 34.88 -17.86
C GLU A 102 27.71 33.96 -18.55
N PHE A 103 27.83 33.73 -19.87
CA PHE A 103 26.97 32.75 -20.55
C PHE A 103 27.16 31.32 -20.01
N ASP A 104 28.40 30.91 -19.75
CA ASP A 104 28.67 29.60 -19.14
C ASP A 104 28.09 29.54 -17.71
N GLY A 105 28.24 30.62 -16.93
CA GLY A 105 27.68 30.71 -15.58
C GLY A 105 26.15 30.63 -15.56
N ARG A 106 25.48 31.30 -16.50
CA ARG A 106 24.01 31.22 -16.66
C ARG A 106 23.56 29.81 -17.07
N ALA A 107 24.29 29.18 -17.99
CA ALA A 107 24.01 27.82 -18.41
C ALA A 107 24.17 26.82 -17.26
N ALA A 108 25.25 26.95 -16.47
CA ALA A 108 25.47 26.13 -15.29
C ALA A 108 24.35 26.30 -14.26
N ALA A 109 23.99 27.54 -13.93
CA ALA A 109 22.91 27.82 -12.99
C ALA A 109 21.55 27.31 -13.47
N ALA A 110 21.29 27.32 -14.78
CA ALA A 110 20.08 26.74 -15.36
C ALA A 110 20.09 25.21 -15.26
N ASN A 111 21.22 24.57 -15.61
CA ASN A 111 21.39 23.12 -15.48
C ASN A 111 21.23 22.65 -14.03
N ASP A 112 21.79 23.37 -13.06
CA ASP A 112 21.66 23.05 -11.63
C ASP A 112 20.20 23.10 -11.17
N ARG A 113 19.41 24.05 -11.69
CA ARG A 113 17.96 24.12 -11.40
C ARG A 113 17.22 22.94 -12.02
N THR A 114 17.55 22.57 -13.27
CA THR A 114 16.98 21.40 -13.91
C THR A 114 17.29 20.14 -13.10
N ASP A 115 18.54 19.94 -12.67
CA ASP A 115 18.94 18.81 -11.84
C ASP A 115 18.16 18.76 -10.52
N GLN A 116 18.04 19.89 -9.81
CA GLN A 116 17.25 19.97 -8.57
C GLN A 116 15.78 19.62 -8.79
N ASN A 117 15.17 20.14 -9.86
CA ASN A 117 13.77 19.85 -10.19
C ASN A 117 13.58 18.38 -10.54
N THR A 118 14.46 17.81 -11.36
CA THR A 118 14.44 16.38 -11.71
C THR A 118 14.59 15.52 -10.47
N GLU A 119 15.55 15.83 -9.58
CA GLU A 119 15.75 15.08 -8.34
C GLU A 119 14.52 15.12 -7.42
N TRP A 120 13.90 16.30 -7.26
CA TRP A 120 12.66 16.42 -6.48
C TRP A 120 11.52 15.59 -7.07
N THR A 121 11.34 15.62 -8.38
CA THR A 121 10.35 14.79 -9.06
C THR A 121 10.63 13.30 -8.87
N LEU A 122 11.89 12.86 -9.03
CA LEU A 122 12.28 11.46 -8.80
C LEU A 122 12.05 11.02 -7.36
N SER A 123 12.36 11.88 -6.39
CA SER A 123 12.09 11.62 -4.96
C SER A 123 10.59 11.47 -4.69
N GLN A 124 9.76 12.34 -5.29
CA GLN A 124 8.30 12.24 -5.20
C GLN A 124 7.79 10.93 -5.80
N LEU A 125 8.23 10.55 -7.00
CA LEU A 125 7.84 9.32 -7.67
C LEU A 125 8.28 8.07 -6.87
N ASN A 126 9.44 8.13 -6.20
CA ASN A 126 9.88 7.06 -5.31
C ASN A 126 8.97 6.93 -4.07
N ASN A 127 8.54 8.05 -3.49
CA ASN A 127 7.56 8.02 -2.41
C ASN A 127 6.18 7.54 -2.88
N GLU A 128 5.78 7.85 -4.11
CA GLU A 128 4.57 7.30 -4.75
C GLU A 128 4.65 5.77 -4.84
N MET A 129 5.80 5.20 -5.25
CA MET A 129 6.01 3.75 -5.24
C MET A 129 5.87 3.13 -3.84
N LYS A 130 6.38 3.79 -2.79
CA LYS A 130 6.17 3.33 -1.41
C LYS A 130 4.69 3.36 -1.04
N GLY A 131 3.98 4.41 -1.44
CA GLY A 131 2.53 4.53 -1.25
C GLY A 131 1.74 3.44 -1.97
N ILE A 132 2.12 3.09 -3.20
CA ILE A 132 1.51 1.97 -3.96
C ILE A 132 1.67 0.65 -3.18
N ARG A 133 2.87 0.41 -2.63
CA ARG A 133 3.18 -0.76 -1.79
C ARG A 133 2.29 -0.81 -0.54
N ALA A 134 2.22 0.29 0.20
CA ALA A 134 1.37 0.39 1.39
C ALA A 134 -0.12 0.18 1.07
N ASN A 135 -0.63 0.81 0.00
CA ASN A 135 -2.02 0.61 -0.43
C ASN A 135 -2.33 -0.85 -0.83
N ALA A 136 -1.35 -1.54 -1.42
CA ALA A 136 -1.50 -2.96 -1.75
C ALA A 136 -1.59 -3.82 -0.47
N GLU A 137 -0.73 -3.55 0.51
CA GLU A 137 -0.77 -4.20 1.82
C GLU A 137 -2.09 -3.93 2.55
N ASP A 138 -2.57 -2.69 2.56
CA ASP A 138 -3.87 -2.33 3.16
C ASP A 138 -5.04 -3.05 2.47
N ARG A 139 -5.03 -3.15 1.13
CA ARG A 139 -6.04 -3.93 0.40
C ARG A 139 -6.00 -5.40 0.76
N ILE A 140 -4.82 -5.99 0.88
CA ILE A 140 -4.64 -7.39 1.30
C ILE A 140 -5.21 -7.57 2.72
N ASN A 141 -4.82 -6.70 3.64
CA ASN A 141 -5.22 -6.76 5.05
C ASN A 141 -6.71 -6.43 5.27
N SER A 142 -7.36 -5.73 4.32
CA SER A 142 -8.79 -5.42 4.38
C SER A 142 -9.69 -6.66 4.26
N VAL A 143 -9.17 -7.75 3.68
CA VAL A 143 -9.87 -9.03 3.60
C VAL A 143 -9.48 -9.89 4.79
N GLN A 144 -10.43 -10.12 5.70
CA GLN A 144 -10.20 -10.99 6.87
C GLN A 144 -9.88 -12.41 6.41
N ARG A 145 -8.73 -12.94 6.86
CA ARG A 145 -8.41 -14.36 6.75
C ARG A 145 -9.26 -15.13 7.75
N ALA A 146 -9.94 -16.18 7.30
CA ALA A 146 -10.63 -17.06 8.22
C ALA A 146 -9.59 -17.86 9.02
N ALA A 147 -9.65 -17.74 10.35
CA ALA A 147 -8.94 -18.65 11.23
C ALA A 147 -9.51 -20.07 11.01
N ALA A 148 -8.64 -21.05 10.76
CA ALA A 148 -9.08 -22.44 10.73
C ALA A 148 -9.76 -22.77 12.07
N PRO A 149 -10.93 -23.45 12.09
CA PRO A 149 -11.56 -23.86 13.32
C PRO A 149 -10.59 -24.76 14.08
N SER A 150 -9.95 -24.22 15.12
CA SER A 150 -9.06 -24.98 15.98
C SER A 150 -9.89 -25.66 17.07
N PHE A 151 -9.57 -26.91 17.40
CA PHE A 151 -10.22 -27.66 18.48
C PHE A 151 -10.25 -26.89 19.81
N PHE A 152 -9.28 -26.00 20.03
CA PHE A 152 -9.20 -25.15 21.21
C PHE A 152 -10.34 -24.12 21.28
N ASN A 153 -10.71 -23.51 20.16
CA ASN A 153 -11.77 -22.49 20.13
C ASN A 153 -13.17 -23.14 20.29
N THR A 154 -13.36 -24.33 19.72
CA THR A 154 -14.55 -25.16 19.95
C THR A 154 -14.64 -25.65 21.40
N GLY A 155 -13.50 -26.08 21.98
CA GLY A 155 -13.42 -26.51 23.38
C GLY A 155 -13.72 -25.39 24.38
N LEU A 156 -13.27 -24.15 24.11
CA LEU A 156 -13.59 -22.96 24.92
C LEU A 156 -15.07 -22.59 24.87
N LYS A 157 -15.72 -22.69 23.70
CA LYS A 157 -17.18 -22.50 23.57
C LYS A 157 -17.97 -23.54 24.38
N ILE A 158 -17.52 -24.80 24.36
CA ILE A 158 -18.15 -25.87 25.15
C ILE A 158 -17.95 -25.63 26.66
N ALA A 159 -16.76 -25.20 27.08
CA ALA A 159 -16.49 -24.86 28.48
C ALA A 159 -17.34 -23.67 28.96
N GLY A 160 -17.52 -22.63 28.14
CA GLY A 160 -18.35 -21.46 28.45
C GLY A 160 -19.84 -21.81 28.62
N VAL A 161 -20.40 -22.59 27.70
CA VAL A 161 -21.81 -23.03 27.78
C VAL A 161 -22.03 -24.00 28.96
N GLY A 162 -21.05 -24.84 29.28
CA GLY A 162 -21.11 -25.73 30.43
C GLY A 162 -21.07 -25.00 31.78
N LEU A 163 -20.27 -23.94 31.89
CA LEU A 163 -20.14 -23.13 33.11
C LEU A 163 -21.36 -22.23 33.36
N ASP A 164 -21.92 -21.59 32.32
CA ASP A 164 -23.14 -20.77 32.47
C ASP A 164 -24.37 -21.61 32.82
N SER A 165 -24.45 -22.83 32.27
CA SER A 165 -25.47 -23.83 32.63
C SER A 165 -25.39 -24.23 34.12
N TYR A 166 -24.19 -24.43 34.64
CA TYR A 166 -23.97 -24.86 36.03
C TYR A 166 -24.23 -23.73 37.04
N ASN A 167 -23.79 -22.50 36.73
CA ASN A 167 -24.11 -21.33 37.55
C ASN A 167 -25.61 -21.01 37.56
N GLY A 168 -26.30 -21.17 36.43
CA GLY A 168 -27.75 -21.03 36.36
C GLY A 168 -28.52 -22.05 37.21
N PHE A 169 -27.97 -23.25 37.43
CA PHE A 169 -28.55 -24.26 38.31
C PHE A 169 -28.35 -23.93 39.79
N GLN A 170 -27.15 -23.50 40.20
CA GLN A 170 -26.87 -23.13 41.59
C GLN A 170 -27.65 -21.89 42.02
N VAL A 171 -27.84 -20.90 41.14
CA VAL A 171 -28.67 -19.72 41.43
C VAL A 171 -30.13 -20.09 41.65
N ARG A 172 -30.67 -21.05 40.87
CA ARG A 172 -32.05 -21.54 41.06
C ARG A 172 -32.19 -22.38 42.32
N GLU A 173 -31.19 -23.18 42.69
CA GLU A 173 -31.19 -23.92 43.96
C GLU A 173 -31.10 -22.97 45.18
N ALA A 174 -30.31 -21.91 45.09
CA ALA A 174 -30.21 -20.88 46.12
C ALA A 174 -31.52 -20.08 46.29
N GLU A 175 -32.24 -19.79 45.20
CA GLU A 175 -33.57 -19.18 45.27
C GLU A 175 -34.65 -20.13 45.80
N ALA A 176 -34.55 -21.44 45.53
CA ALA A 176 -35.46 -22.45 46.06
C ALA A 176 -35.31 -22.64 47.58
N GLN A 177 -34.10 -22.49 48.12
CA GLN A 177 -33.84 -22.54 49.56
C GLN A 177 -34.32 -21.30 50.31
N ARG A 178 -34.34 -20.11 49.68
CA ARG A 178 -34.87 -18.87 50.28
C ARG A 178 -36.40 -18.79 50.34
N ARG A 179 -37.12 -19.70 49.68
CA ARG A 179 -38.59 -19.78 49.69
C ARG A 179 -39.15 -20.89 50.59
N ARG A 180 -38.33 -21.48 51.45
CA ARG A 180 -38.74 -22.35 52.57
C ARG A 180 -38.45 -21.65 53.88
#